data_AF-A0A371FRF3-F1
#
_entry.id   AF-A0A371FRF3-F1
#
_cell.length_a   1.000
_cell.length_b   1.000
_cell.length_c   1.000
_cell.angle_alpha   90.00
_cell.angle_beta   90.00
_cell.angle_gamma   90.00
#
_symmetry.space_group_name_H-M   'P 1'
#
loop_
_entity.id
_entity.type
_entity.pdbx_description
1 polymer ?
#
loop_
_entity_poly.entity_id
_entity_poly.type
_entity_poly.pdbx_seq_one_letter_code
_entity_poly.pdbx_strand_id
1 'polypeptide(L)'
;MENNDRTLKELATPDVVYQPWCIQYPQLEPAQTYELKSSLIHLLPKFHGLAGEDPHKHLKEFHVGISDDYIKMKVFPFSLDGATKDWLYLQPVVFNTWGDMKRTFLEKFFPASRTASIRKEICGIRQHVGETLHEYWERFNKLCATCPHHPISE
;
A
#
# COMPACT_ATOMS: atom_id res chain seq x y z
N MET A 1 -43.19 -3.12 16.93
CA MET A 1 -42.37 -2.03 17.47
C MET A 1 -41.34 -2.70 18.36
N GLU A 2 -40.13 -2.89 17.86
CA GLU A 2 -39.05 -3.56 18.62
C GLU A 2 -38.54 -2.60 19.69
N ASN A 3 -38.61 -3.05 20.94
CA ASN A 3 -38.23 -2.27 22.10
C ASN A 3 -36.70 -2.17 22.17
N ASN A 4 -36.16 -0.96 22.05
CA ASN A 4 -34.72 -0.70 21.98
C ASN A 4 -34.17 -0.17 23.32
N ASP A 5 -34.58 -0.81 24.42
CA ASP A 5 -34.08 -0.49 25.76
C ASP A 5 -32.74 -1.20 26.01
N ARG A 6 -31.71 -0.83 25.23
CA ARG A 6 -30.33 -1.25 25.53
C ARG A 6 -29.76 -0.31 26.59
N THR A 7 -29.18 -0.91 27.63
CA THR A 7 -28.52 -0.16 28.70
C THR A 7 -27.25 0.52 28.18
N LEU A 8 -26.87 1.67 28.78
CA LEU A 8 -25.61 2.38 28.47
C LEU A 8 -24.37 1.46 28.52
N LYS A 9 -24.42 0.44 29.39
CA LYS A 9 -23.38 -0.58 29.51
C LYS A 9 -23.32 -1.49 28.27
N GLU A 10 -24.46 -1.89 27.72
CA GLU A 10 -24.53 -2.70 26.51
C GLU A 10 -24.10 -1.93 25.26
N LEU A 11 -24.36 -0.61 25.19
CA LEU A 11 -23.84 0.26 24.12
C LEU A 11 -22.32 0.46 24.20
N ALA A 12 -21.76 0.43 25.40
CA ALA A 12 -20.32 0.58 25.64
C ALA A 12 -19.55 -0.75 25.60
N THR A 13 -20.25 -1.89 25.51
CA THR A 13 -19.61 -3.20 25.42
C THR A 13 -19.14 -3.40 23.98
N PRO A 14 -17.83 -3.55 23.72
CA PRO A 14 -17.35 -3.79 22.36
C PRO A 14 -17.98 -5.08 21.82
N ASP A 15 -18.68 -4.98 20.69
CA ASP A 15 -19.17 -6.15 19.98
C ASP A 15 -17.98 -6.86 19.31
N VAL A 16 -17.37 -7.79 20.05
CA VAL A 16 -16.22 -8.58 19.59
C VAL A 16 -16.59 -9.48 18.40
N VAL A 17 -17.88 -9.66 18.11
CA VAL A 17 -18.40 -10.54 17.04
C VAL A 17 -18.49 -9.81 15.70
N TYR A 18 -18.50 -8.47 15.67
CA TYR A 18 -18.81 -7.66 14.48
C TYR A 18 -17.70 -6.77 13.93
N GLN A 19 -16.44 -6.94 14.34
CA GLN A 19 -15.32 -6.40 13.57
C GLN A 19 -14.74 -7.48 12.65
N PRO A 20 -15.27 -7.67 11.43
CA PRO A 20 -14.62 -8.52 10.45
C PRO A 20 -13.20 -8.00 10.22
N TRP A 21 -12.22 -8.89 10.36
CA TRP A 21 -10.84 -8.59 10.02
C TRP A 21 -10.80 -8.08 8.58
N CYS A 22 -10.19 -6.92 8.34
CA CYS A 22 -10.02 -6.32 7.01
C CYS A 22 -9.31 -7.26 6.01
N ILE A 23 -8.64 -8.32 6.49
CA ILE A 23 -7.99 -9.32 5.66
C ILE A 23 -8.64 -10.66 5.94
N GLN A 24 -9.32 -11.22 4.94
CA GLN A 24 -9.80 -12.59 4.97
C GLN A 24 -8.82 -13.47 4.22
N TYR A 25 -8.23 -14.42 4.94
CA TYR A 25 -7.34 -15.38 4.35
C TYR A 25 -8.17 -16.53 3.75
N PRO A 26 -7.91 -16.93 2.49
CA PRO A 26 -8.46 -18.17 1.97
C PRO A 26 -8.11 -19.35 2.90
N GLN A 27 -9.04 -20.29 3.07
CA GLN A 27 -8.76 -21.54 3.77
C GLN A 27 -7.69 -22.30 2.99
N LEU A 28 -6.52 -22.53 3.59
CA LEU A 28 -5.46 -23.35 3.02
C LEU A 28 -5.71 -24.82 3.34
N GLU A 29 -5.32 -25.71 2.43
CA GLU A 29 -5.26 -27.14 2.71
C GLU A 29 -4.32 -27.42 3.91
N PRO A 30 -4.66 -28.35 4.83
CA PRO A 30 -3.92 -28.58 6.09
C PRO A 30 -2.42 -28.87 5.95
N ALA A 31 -1.96 -29.25 4.74
CA ALA A 31 -0.57 -29.57 4.44
C ALA A 31 0.35 -28.35 4.24
N GLN A 32 -0.19 -27.13 4.13
CA GLN A 32 0.58 -25.90 3.88
C GLN A 32 0.53 -24.92 5.06
N THR A 33 1.13 -25.30 6.18
CA THR A 33 1.38 -24.36 7.29
C THR A 33 2.61 -23.52 6.98
N TYR A 34 2.42 -22.31 6.48
CA TYR A 34 3.50 -21.33 6.32
C TYR A 34 3.81 -20.67 7.67
N GLU A 35 4.98 -20.98 8.25
CA GLU A 35 5.49 -20.27 9.43
C GLU A 35 6.22 -18.99 9.03
N LEU A 36 5.67 -17.84 9.44
CA LEU A 36 6.39 -16.58 9.37
C LEU A 36 7.39 -16.51 10.53
N LYS A 37 8.68 -16.62 10.22
CA LYS A 37 9.73 -16.40 11.23
C LYS A 37 9.71 -14.94 11.67
N SER A 38 9.40 -14.69 12.94
CA SER A 38 9.34 -13.33 13.51
C SER A 38 10.64 -12.54 13.30
N SER A 39 11.80 -13.21 13.29
CA SER A 39 13.10 -12.61 13.02
C SER A 39 13.21 -11.94 11.64
N LEU A 40 12.43 -12.39 10.66
CA LEU A 40 12.43 -11.82 9.31
C LEU A 40 11.54 -10.59 9.18
N ILE A 41 10.62 -10.35 10.12
CA ILE A 41 9.69 -9.22 10.09
C ILE A 41 10.45 -7.88 10.16
N HIS A 42 11.55 -7.84 10.90
CA HIS A 42 12.39 -6.64 11.02
C HIS A 42 13.18 -6.31 9.75
N LEU A 43 13.30 -7.26 8.81
CA LEU A 43 13.99 -7.07 7.54
C LEU A 43 13.06 -6.56 6.42
N LEU A 44 11.74 -6.52 6.68
CA LEU A 44 10.79 -6.02 5.71
C LEU A 44 11.00 -4.51 5.49
N PRO A 45 10.83 -4.02 4.24
CA PRO A 45 10.79 -2.59 4.01
C PRO A 45 9.66 -1.97 4.83
N LYS A 46 9.87 -0.73 5.27
CA LYS A 46 8.91 0.03 6.06
C LYS A 46 8.35 1.19 5.27
N PHE A 47 7.03 1.32 5.28
CA PHE A 47 6.31 2.40 4.64
C PHE A 47 5.47 3.15 5.67
N HIS A 48 5.75 4.45 5.79
CA HIS A 48 5.14 5.32 6.79
C HIS A 48 4.02 6.18 6.18
N GLY A 49 3.96 6.31 4.86
CA GLY A 49 3.02 7.16 4.13
C GLY A 49 3.46 8.63 4.05
N LEU A 50 4.77 8.91 4.14
CA LEU A 50 5.29 10.27 4.13
C LEU A 50 5.42 10.84 2.71
N ALA A 51 5.43 12.17 2.56
CA ALA A 51 5.43 12.86 1.27
C ALA A 51 6.61 12.51 0.33
N GLY A 52 7.74 12.05 0.90
CA GLY A 52 8.91 11.61 0.14
C GLY A 52 8.94 10.11 -0.20
N GLU A 53 8.03 9.32 0.37
CA GLU A 53 7.98 7.89 0.10
C GLU A 53 7.25 7.61 -1.22
N ASP A 54 7.74 6.58 -1.92
CA ASP A 54 7.14 6.09 -3.15
C ASP A 54 6.47 4.73 -2.89
N PRO A 55 5.13 4.65 -2.93
CA PRO A 55 4.42 3.39 -2.70
C PRO A 55 4.74 2.32 -3.76
N HIS A 56 5.11 2.70 -4.99
CA HIS A 56 5.53 1.72 -6.01
C HIS A 56 6.89 1.12 -5.69
N LYS A 57 7.83 1.96 -5.25
CA LYS A 57 9.14 1.50 -4.77
C LYS A 57 8.98 0.53 -3.60
N HIS A 58 8.14 0.88 -2.62
CA HIS A 58 7.84 0.00 -1.48
C HIS A 58 7.29 -1.36 -1.92
N LEU A 59 6.28 -1.37 -2.80
CA LEU A 59 5.72 -2.63 -3.32
C LEU A 59 6.76 -3.47 -4.07
N LYS A 60 7.67 -2.83 -4.83
CA LYS A 60 8.74 -3.52 -5.55
C LYS A 60 9.74 -4.17 -4.57
N GLU A 61 10.18 -3.43 -3.55
CA GLU A 61 11.08 -3.95 -2.51
C GLU A 61 10.43 -5.08 -1.71
N PHE A 62 9.16 -4.94 -1.36
CA PHE A 62 8.38 -5.96 -0.66
C PHE A 62 8.23 -7.24 -1.49
N HIS A 63 7.98 -7.11 -2.80
CA HIS A 63 7.78 -8.25 -3.70
C HIS A 63 9.02 -9.13 -3.86
N VAL A 64 10.23 -8.55 -3.87
CA VAL A 64 11.49 -9.30 -4.05
C VAL A 64 11.71 -10.33 -2.94
N GLY A 65 11.20 -10.08 -1.74
CA GLY A 65 11.38 -10.98 -0.59
C GLY A 65 10.35 -12.11 -0.46
N ILE A 66 9.25 -12.08 -1.22
CA ILE A 66 8.10 -13.00 -1.00
C ILE A 66 7.48 -13.38 -2.34
N SER A 67 7.49 -14.66 -2.71
CA SER A 67 6.92 -15.13 -3.98
C SER A 67 5.41 -15.37 -3.90
N ASP A 68 4.92 -15.91 -2.79
CA ASP A 68 3.55 -16.37 -2.61
C ASP A 68 2.58 -15.22 -2.24
N ASP A 69 1.46 -15.11 -2.95
CA ASP A 69 0.48 -14.03 -2.75
C ASP A 69 -0.29 -14.14 -1.42
N TYR A 70 -0.52 -15.35 -0.92
CA TYR A 70 -1.12 -15.56 0.40
C TYR A 70 -0.17 -15.10 1.50
N ILE A 71 1.12 -15.43 1.38
CA ILE A 71 2.15 -14.94 2.31
C ILE A 71 2.25 -13.41 2.22
N LYS A 72 2.24 -12.83 1.02
CA LYS A 72 2.25 -11.36 0.85
C LYS A 72 1.10 -10.70 1.61
N MET A 73 -0.13 -11.20 1.47
CA MET A 73 -1.27 -10.64 2.19
C MET A 73 -1.11 -10.72 3.72
N LYS A 74 -0.53 -11.80 4.25
CA LYS A 74 -0.24 -11.94 5.70
C LYS A 74 0.87 -11.03 6.18
N VAL A 75 1.89 -10.82 5.36
CA VAL A 75 3.14 -10.15 5.77
C VAL A 75 3.10 -8.65 5.49
N PHE A 76 2.33 -8.21 4.50
CA PHE A 76 2.24 -6.80 4.10
C PHE A 76 1.86 -5.85 5.24
N PRO A 77 0.93 -6.17 6.17
CA PRO A 77 0.63 -5.32 7.33
C PRO A 77 1.85 -5.02 8.20
N PHE A 78 2.85 -5.91 8.23
CA PHE A 78 4.08 -5.71 8.96
C PHE A 78 5.09 -4.82 8.22
N SER A 79 4.90 -4.60 6.92
CA SER A 79 5.68 -3.65 6.12
C SER A 79 5.18 -2.20 6.27
N LEU A 80 4.01 -1.99 6.87
CA LEU A 80 3.43 -0.68 7.12
C LEU A 80 3.73 -0.22 8.54
N ASP A 81 3.83 1.08 8.75
CA ASP A 81 4.03 1.69 10.07
C ASP A 81 3.12 2.89 10.33
N GLY A 82 2.97 3.22 11.62
CA GLY A 82 2.16 4.33 12.13
C GLY A 82 0.77 4.41 11.51
N ALA A 83 0.38 5.62 11.09
CA ALA A 83 -0.94 5.92 10.54
C ALA A 83 -1.28 5.11 9.27
N THR A 84 -0.27 4.64 8.53
CA THR A 84 -0.49 3.82 7.33
C THR A 84 -0.92 2.40 7.70
N LYS A 85 -0.33 1.85 8.76
CA LYS A 85 -0.76 0.57 9.31
C LYS A 85 -2.17 0.66 9.87
N ASP A 86 -2.46 1.71 10.64
CA ASP A 86 -3.80 1.96 11.19
C ASP A 86 -4.85 2.06 10.08
N TRP A 87 -4.54 2.79 9.00
CA TRP A 87 -5.41 2.90 7.83
C TRP A 87 -5.79 1.54 7.23
N LEU A 88 -4.84 0.60 7.15
CA LEU A 88 -5.11 -0.74 6.60
C LEU A 88 -6.10 -1.50 7.49
N TYR A 89 -5.94 -1.44 8.81
CA TYR A 89 -6.85 -2.12 9.75
C TYR A 89 -8.24 -1.51 9.81
N LEU A 90 -8.37 -0.21 9.48
CA LEU A 90 -9.64 0.50 9.42
C LEU A 90 -10.38 0.33 8.08
N GLN A 91 -9.85 -0.46 7.14
CA GLN A 91 -10.53 -0.67 5.87
C GLN A 91 -11.85 -1.42 6.07
N PRO A 92 -12.97 -0.88 5.55
CA PRO A 92 -14.27 -1.55 5.62
C PRO A 92 -14.39 -2.71 4.62
N VAL A 93 -13.41 -2.83 3.72
CA VAL A 93 -13.36 -3.85 2.66
C VAL A 93 -12.51 -5.01 3.13
N VAL A 94 -13.00 -6.22 2.88
CA VAL A 94 -12.25 -7.45 3.08
C VAL A 94 -11.37 -7.70 1.86
N PHE A 95 -10.06 -7.77 2.05
CA PHE A 95 -9.12 -8.13 0.99
C PHE A 95 -9.15 -9.63 0.75
N ASN A 96 -9.56 -10.04 -0.46
CA ASN A 96 -9.62 -11.45 -0.88
C ASN A 96 -8.41 -11.88 -1.72
N THR A 97 -7.72 -10.93 -2.35
CA THR A 97 -6.53 -11.20 -3.16
C THR A 97 -5.43 -10.19 -2.89
N TRP A 98 -4.18 -10.57 -3.16
CA TRP A 98 -3.05 -9.64 -3.12
C TRP A 98 -3.21 -8.49 -4.13
N GLY A 99 -3.87 -8.76 -5.26
CA GLY A 99 -4.20 -7.75 -6.27
C GLY A 99 -5.07 -6.62 -5.70
N ASP A 100 -6.11 -6.96 -4.94
CA ASP A 100 -7.04 -5.99 -4.36
C ASP A 100 -6.37 -5.15 -3.28
N MET A 101 -5.54 -5.77 -2.44
CA MET A 101 -4.77 -5.09 -1.40
C MET A 101 -3.77 -4.10 -2.02
N LYS A 102 -3.01 -4.52 -3.04
CA LYS A 102 -2.11 -3.62 -3.78
C LYS A 102 -2.85 -2.45 -4.40
N ARG A 103 -3.97 -2.70 -5.07
CA ARG A 103 -4.76 -1.65 -5.74
C ARG A 103 -5.22 -0.61 -4.73
N THR A 104 -5.84 -1.06 -3.64
CA THR A 104 -6.37 -0.17 -2.58
C THR A 104 -5.26 0.63 -1.91
N PHE A 105 -4.11 0.02 -1.68
CA PHE A 105 -2.91 0.73 -1.20
C PHE A 105 -2.45 1.83 -2.16
N LEU A 106 -2.34 1.52 -3.46
CA LEU A 106 -1.93 2.50 -4.47
C LEU A 106 -2.96 3.62 -4.65
N GLU A 107 -4.25 3.33 -4.62
CA GLU A 107 -5.31 4.35 -4.70
C GLU A 107 -5.22 5.34 -3.53
N LYS A 108 -4.88 4.86 -2.33
CA LYS A 108 -4.72 5.69 -1.14
C LYS A 108 -3.46 6.56 -1.18
N PHE A 109 -2.30 5.96 -1.48
CA PHE A 109 -0.98 6.59 -1.31
C PHE A 109 -0.37 7.13 -2.62
N PHE A 110 -0.99 6.81 -3.75
CA PHE A 110 -0.65 7.31 -5.08
C PHE A 110 -1.91 7.74 -5.85
N PRO A 111 -2.62 8.77 -5.36
CA PRO A 111 -3.88 9.19 -5.96
C PRO A 111 -3.67 9.73 -7.38
N ALA A 112 -4.74 9.72 -8.18
CA ALA A 112 -4.72 10.24 -9.55
C ALA A 112 -4.23 11.70 -9.65
N SER A 113 -4.45 12.52 -8.62
CA SER A 113 -3.93 13.89 -8.53
C SER A 113 -2.41 13.94 -8.53
N ARG A 114 -1.74 12.99 -7.84
CA ARG A 114 -0.27 12.85 -7.86
C ARG A 114 0.21 12.45 -9.25
N THR A 115 -0.45 11.49 -9.89
CA THR A 115 -0.18 11.10 -11.29
C THR A 115 -0.33 12.29 -12.24
N ALA A 116 -1.38 13.10 -12.09
CA ALA A 116 -1.59 14.28 -12.92
C ALA A 116 -0.52 15.36 -12.70
N SER A 117 -0.06 15.57 -11.46
CA SER A 117 1.05 16.49 -11.16
C SER A 117 2.33 16.04 -11.85
N ILE A 118 2.71 14.78 -11.69
CA ILE A 118 3.92 14.22 -12.30
C ILE A 118 3.87 14.36 -13.82
N ARG A 119 2.72 14.04 -14.45
CA ARG A 119 2.54 14.23 -15.90
C ARG A 119 2.70 15.69 -16.32
N LYS A 120 2.13 16.63 -15.56
CA LYS A 120 2.27 18.07 -15.83
C LYS A 120 3.73 18.51 -15.70
N GLU A 121 4.46 18.00 -14.70
CA GLU A 121 5.88 18.28 -14.52
C GLU A 121 6.71 17.72 -15.68
N ILE A 122 6.43 16.49 -16.14
CA ILE A 122 7.10 15.88 -17.30
C ILE A 122 6.87 16.72 -18.56
N CYS A 123 5.63 17.12 -18.83
CA CYS A 123 5.32 17.96 -20.00
C CYS A 123 5.91 19.38 -19.91
N GLY A 124 6.11 19.89 -18.68
CA GLY A 124 6.61 21.23 -18.41
C GLY A 124 8.11 21.33 -18.19
N ILE A 125 8.82 20.20 -18.10
CA ILE A 125 10.24 20.17 -17.76
C ILE A 125 11.07 20.86 -18.86
N ARG A 126 12.00 21.71 -18.44
CA ARG A 126 12.92 22.43 -19.33
C ARG A 126 14.32 22.40 -18.73
N GLN A 127 15.32 22.43 -19.59
CA GLN A 127 16.70 22.60 -19.16
C GLN A 127 16.84 23.95 -18.43
N HIS A 128 17.44 23.92 -17.23
CA HIS A 128 17.68 25.14 -16.46
C HIS A 128 18.89 25.90 -17.01
N VAL A 129 18.96 27.20 -16.73
CA VAL A 129 20.13 28.01 -17.10
C VAL A 129 21.36 27.52 -16.34
N GLY A 130 22.38 27.08 -17.07
CA GLY A 130 23.61 26.53 -16.49
C GLY A 130 23.58 25.02 -16.20
N GLU A 131 22.45 24.34 -16.41
CA GLU A 131 22.35 22.87 -16.32
C GLU A 131 22.91 22.24 -17.60
N THR A 132 23.78 21.23 -17.47
CA THR A 132 24.27 20.47 -18.62
C THR A 132 23.18 19.58 -19.20
N LEU A 133 23.34 19.16 -20.46
CA LEU A 133 22.40 18.23 -21.09
C LEU A 133 22.29 16.90 -20.32
N HIS A 134 23.40 16.44 -19.74
CA HIS A 134 23.44 15.22 -18.93
C HIS A 134 22.63 15.34 -17.64
N GLU A 135 22.81 16.43 -16.89
CA GLU A 135 22.05 16.68 -15.65
C GLU A 135 20.54 16.82 -15.94
N TYR A 136 20.19 17.52 -17.03
CA TYR A 136 18.81 17.60 -17.51
C TYR A 136 18.24 16.20 -17.82
N TRP A 137 19.01 15.38 -18.54
CA TRP A 137 18.62 14.02 -18.91
C TRP A 137 18.41 13.12 -17.68
N GLU A 138 19.30 13.19 -16.69
CA GLU A 138 19.14 12.47 -15.42
C GLU A 138 17.88 12.92 -14.67
N ARG A 139 17.62 14.23 -14.60
CA ARG A 139 16.43 14.78 -13.95
C ARG A 139 15.15 14.36 -14.67
N PHE A 140 15.14 14.40 -16.00
CA PHE A 140 14.03 13.94 -16.82
C PHE A 140 13.74 12.45 -16.59
N ASN A 141 14.76 11.59 -16.67
CA ASN A 141 14.59 10.15 -16.46
C ASN A 141 14.12 9.82 -15.05
N LYS A 142 14.66 10.51 -14.04
CA LYS A 142 14.21 10.36 -12.66
C LYS A 142 12.73 10.70 -12.52
N LEU A 143 12.28 11.77 -13.15
CA LEU A 143 10.87 12.16 -13.13
C LEU A 143 9.98 11.15 -13.87
N CYS A 144 10.41 10.67 -15.05
CA CYS A 144 9.71 9.62 -15.79
C CYS A 144 9.59 8.32 -14.99
N ALA A 145 10.63 7.93 -14.25
CA ALA A 145 10.61 6.73 -13.40
C ALA A 145 9.58 6.81 -12.25
N THR A 146 9.16 8.01 -11.84
CA THR A 146 8.12 8.19 -10.81
C THR A 146 6.69 8.08 -11.34
N CYS A 147 6.50 7.97 -12.66
CA CYS A 147 5.18 7.79 -13.28
C CYS A 147 4.94 6.30 -13.59
N PRO A 148 4.27 5.53 -12.72
CA PRO A 148 4.05 4.09 -12.88
C PRO A 148 3.10 3.73 -14.06
N HIS A 149 2.36 4.72 -14.57
CA HIS A 149 1.34 4.52 -15.60
C HIS A 149 1.69 5.25 -16.89
N HIS A 150 2.74 4.80 -17.57
CA HIS A 150 2.92 5.22 -18.95
C HIS A 150 3.57 4.13 -19.82
N PRO A 151 2.88 3.68 -20.89
CA PRO A 151 3.52 3.64 -22.19
C PRO A 151 3.60 5.09 -22.67
N ILE A 152 4.73 5.76 -22.49
CA ILE A 152 5.02 6.92 -23.35
C ILE A 152 5.34 6.25 -24.69
N SER A 153 4.34 6.10 -25.56
CA SER A 153 4.62 5.81 -26.96
C SER A 153 5.39 7.00 -27.48
N GLU A 154 6.56 6.73 -28.06
CA GLU A 154 7.22 7.61 -29.03
C GLU A 154 6.23 8.11 -30.08
#